data_AF-A0A367M8J3-F1
#
_entry.id   AF-A0A367M8J3-F1
#
_cell.length_a   1.000
_cell.length_b   1.000
_cell.length_c   1.000
_cell.angle_alpha   90.00
_cell.angle_beta   90.00
_cell.angle_gamma   90.00
#
_symmetry.space_group_name_H-M   'P 1'
#
loop_
_entity.id
_entity.type
_entity.pdbx_description
1 polymer ?
#
loop_
_entity_poly.entity_id
_entity_poly.type
_entity_poly.pdbx_seq_one_letter_code
_entity_poly.pdbx_strand_id
1 'polypeptide(L)'
;MVQSAPASEIAALILRGFDDYREQFREITDGARARFEQAQWQEAQRASAQRINLYEEKVAETVAGLRAGLADSELLDVERWPIIKSAYIAQIDL
;
A
#
# COMPACT_ATOMS: atom_id res chain seq x y z
N MET A 1 17.09 10.82 -23.84
CA MET A 1 15.65 10.46 -23.88
C MET A 1 15.37 9.69 -22.61
N VAL A 2 14.58 10.22 -21.69
CA VAL A 2 14.11 9.45 -20.53
C VAL A 2 13.10 8.44 -21.08
N GLN A 3 13.42 7.16 -20.96
CA GLN A 3 12.56 6.09 -21.44
C GLN A 3 11.43 5.92 -20.43
N SER A 4 10.18 5.84 -20.89
CA SER A 4 9.06 5.71 -19.97
C SER A 4 9.11 4.35 -19.26
N ALA A 5 8.91 4.33 -17.95
CA ALA A 5 8.92 3.11 -17.15
C ALA A 5 7.81 2.16 -17.60
N PRO A 6 8.05 0.84 -17.66
CA PRO A 6 7.03 -0.14 -18.03
C PRO A 6 5.80 -0.09 -17.10
N ALA A 7 4.60 -0.26 -17.65
CA ALA A 7 3.37 -0.31 -16.86
C ALA A 7 3.38 -1.43 -15.79
N SER A 8 4.09 -2.53 -16.06
CA SER A 8 4.29 -3.65 -15.12
C SER A 8 5.13 -3.26 -13.90
N GLU A 9 6.06 -2.32 -14.05
CA GLU A 9 6.91 -1.85 -12.95
C GLU A 9 6.10 -0.97 -11.99
N ILE A 10 5.32 -0.03 -12.55
CA ILE A 10 4.40 0.81 -11.77
C ILE A 10 3.38 -0.05 -11.03
N ALA A 11 2.79 -1.04 -11.72
CA ALA A 11 1.87 -2.00 -11.12
C ALA A 11 2.51 -2.76 -9.94
N ALA A 12 3.75 -3.25 -10.10
CA ALA A 12 4.45 -3.99 -9.06
C ALA A 12 4.77 -3.12 -7.83
N LEU A 13 5.06 -1.83 -8.03
CA LEU A 13 5.27 -0.88 -6.93
C LEU A 13 3.98 -0.63 -6.15
N ILE A 14 2.84 -0.47 -6.83
CA ILE A 14 1.53 -0.34 -6.17
C ILE A 14 1.18 -1.62 -5.41
N LEU A 15 1.41 -2.79 -6.01
CA LEU A 15 1.11 -4.09 -5.38
C LEU A 15 1.94 -4.30 -4.12
N ARG A 16 3.24 -3.97 -4.17
CA ARG A 16 4.10 -4.02 -2.99
C ARG A 16 3.61 -3.11 -1.86
N GLY A 17 3.14 -1.91 -2.18
CA GLY A 17 2.54 -1.00 -1.19
C GLY A 17 1.27 -1.57 -0.55
N PHE A 18 0.44 -2.26 -1.34
CA PHE A 18 -0.73 -2.97 -0.83
C PHE A 18 -0.37 -4.17 0.05
N ASP A 19 0.65 -4.94 -0.33
CA ASP A 19 1.13 -6.08 0.45
C ASP A 19 1.69 -5.66 1.81
N ASP A 20 2.48 -4.59 1.86
CA ASP A 20 2.99 -4.00 3.11
C ASP A 20 1.82 -3.49 3.99
N TYR A 21 0.83 -2.81 3.41
CA TYR A 21 -0.40 -2.46 4.14
C TYR A 21 -1.09 -3.70 4.72
N ARG A 22 -1.24 -4.77 3.94
CA ARG A 22 -1.89 -6.01 4.37
C ARG A 22 -1.11 -6.68 5.50
N GLU A 23 0.21 -6.69 5.44
CA GLU A 23 1.08 -7.23 6.48
C GLU A 23 0.91 -6.46 7.79
N GLN A 24 1.08 -5.14 7.77
CA GLN A 24 0.96 -4.33 8.99
C GLN A 24 -0.46 -4.34 9.56
N PHE A 25 -1.48 -4.40 8.70
CA PHE A 25 -2.86 -4.56 9.15
C PHE A 25 -3.02 -5.88 9.93
N ARG A 26 -2.47 -6.99 9.41
CA ARG A 26 -2.51 -8.30 10.08
C ARG A 26 -1.80 -8.24 11.43
N GLU A 27 -0.59 -7.69 11.48
CA GLU A 27 0.18 -7.56 12.73
C GLU A 27 -0.60 -6.82 13.83
N ILE A 28 -1.27 -5.72 13.48
CA ILE A 28 -2.10 -4.98 14.44
C ILE A 28 -3.26 -5.85 14.95
N THR A 29 -3.94 -6.56 14.04
CA THR A 29 -5.13 -7.35 14.36
C THR A 29 -4.82 -8.66 15.09
N ASP A 30 -3.68 -9.29 14.82
CA ASP A 30 -3.28 -10.55 15.46
C ASP A 30 -3.06 -10.36 16.97
N GLY A 31 -2.60 -9.17 17.38
CA GLY A 31 -2.45 -8.80 18.79
C GLY A 31 -3.77 -8.55 19.54
N ALA A 32 -4.93 -8.53 18.87
CA ALA A 32 -6.20 -8.15 19.51
C ALA A 32 -6.60 -9.09 20.65
N ARG A 33 -6.45 -10.42 20.44
CA ARG A 33 -6.79 -11.43 21.45
C ARG A 33 -5.96 -11.28 22.72
N ALA A 34 -4.64 -11.15 22.58
CA ALA A 34 -3.73 -11.01 23.71
C ALA A 34 -4.04 -9.75 24.53
N ARG A 35 -4.30 -8.60 23.87
CA ARG A 35 -4.67 -7.35 24.54
C ARG A 35 -5.97 -7.49 25.34
N PHE A 36 -6.95 -8.22 24.79
CA PHE A 36 -8.21 -8.50 25.48
C PHE A 36 -7.99 -9.40 26.70
N GLU A 37 -7.30 -10.54 26.54
CA GLU A 37 -7.04 -11.51 27.62
C GLU A 37 -6.23 -10.89 28.78
N GLN A 38 -5.38 -9.91 28.48
CA GLN A 38 -4.55 -9.20 29.46
C GLN A 38 -5.20 -7.91 30.00
N ALA A 39 -6.46 -7.62 29.64
CA ALA A 39 -7.18 -6.41 30.04
C ALA A 39 -6.46 -5.09 29.67
N GLN A 40 -5.72 -5.07 28.56
CA GLN A 40 -4.95 -3.91 28.08
C GLN A 40 -5.83 -2.94 27.28
N TRP A 41 -6.84 -2.36 27.94
CA TRP A 41 -7.87 -1.56 27.27
C TRP A 41 -7.34 -0.35 26.51
N GLN A 42 -6.38 0.36 27.10
CA GLN A 42 -5.76 1.52 26.45
C GLN A 42 -4.98 1.10 25.20
N GLU A 43 -4.24 -0.02 25.26
CA GLU A 43 -3.52 -0.54 24.10
C GLU A 43 -4.47 -1.03 23.01
N ALA A 44 -5.61 -1.63 23.38
CA ALA A 44 -6.64 -2.01 22.42
C ALA A 44 -7.22 -0.78 21.70
N GLN A 45 -7.45 0.33 22.42
CA GLN A 45 -7.91 1.57 21.81
C GLN A 45 -6.85 2.18 20.87
N ARG A 46 -5.58 2.21 21.30
CA ARG A 46 -4.46 2.68 20.44
C ARG A 46 -4.31 1.84 19.19
N ALA A 47 -4.34 0.51 19.31
CA ALA A 47 -4.25 -0.41 18.18
C ALA A 47 -5.42 -0.20 17.20
N SER A 48 -6.63 0.06 17.70
CA SER A 48 -7.78 0.38 16.85
C SER A 48 -7.57 1.68 16.07
N ALA A 49 -7.09 2.74 16.72
CA ALA A 49 -6.78 4.00 16.06
C ALA A 49 -5.65 3.85 15.02
N GLN A 50 -4.59 3.13 15.36
CA GLN A 50 -3.50 2.81 14.43
C GLN A 50 -4.02 2.08 13.20
N ARG A 51 -4.87 1.06 13.37
CA ARG A 51 -5.46 0.32 12.24
C ARG A 51 -6.27 1.19 11.29
N ILE A 52 -6.97 2.21 11.82
CA ILE A 52 -7.75 3.16 11.00
C ILE A 52 -6.80 4.06 10.20
N ASN A 53 -5.77 4.61 10.84
CA ASN A 53 -4.82 5.52 10.22
C ASN A 53 -3.90 4.82 9.19
N LEU A 54 -3.62 3.53 9.40
CA LEU A 54 -2.67 2.75 8.61
C LEU A 54 -2.93 2.84 7.10
N TYR A 55 -4.19 2.89 6.67
CA TYR A 55 -4.49 2.98 5.24
C TYR A 55 -3.94 4.27 4.61
N GLU A 56 -4.18 5.42 5.25
CA GLU A 56 -3.72 6.71 4.75
C GLU A 56 -2.18 6.78 4.76
N GLU A 57 -1.56 6.29 5.83
CA GLU A 57 -0.10 6.21 5.97
C GLU A 57 0.51 5.39 4.82
N LYS A 58 -0.03 4.20 4.55
CA LYS A 58 0.50 3.30 3.51
C LYS A 58 0.25 3.77 2.10
N VAL A 59 -0.88 4.43 1.85
CA VAL A 59 -1.11 5.10 0.56
C VAL A 59 -0.09 6.23 0.36
N ALA A 60 0.14 7.06 1.38
CA ALA A 60 1.11 8.15 1.29
C ALA A 60 2.54 7.65 1.04
N GLU A 61 2.97 6.60 1.75
CA GLU A 61 4.27 5.95 1.55
C GLU A 61 4.41 5.37 0.14
N THR A 62 3.38 4.68 -0.35
CA THR A 62 3.37 4.11 -1.71
C THR A 62 3.48 5.20 -2.78
N VAL A 63 2.71 6.29 -2.63
CA VAL A 63 2.76 7.44 -3.55
C VAL A 63 4.13 8.13 -3.50
N ALA A 64 4.72 8.28 -2.32
CA ALA A 64 6.05 8.85 -2.16
C ALA A 64 7.12 7.97 -2.84
N GLY A 65 7.04 6.64 -2.68
CA GLY A 65 7.93 5.69 -3.35
C GLY A 65 7.83 5.75 -4.87
N LEU A 66 6.60 5.84 -5.41
CA LEU A 66 6.38 6.03 -6.85
C LEU A 66 7.02 7.32 -7.36
N ARG A 67 6.81 8.45 -6.67
CA ARG A 67 7.37 9.76 -7.06
C ARG A 67 8.89 9.85 -6.91
N ALA A 68 9.48 9.04 -6.04
CA ALA A 68 10.93 8.98 -5.89
C ALA A 68 11.61 8.23 -7.06
N GLY A 69 10.92 7.25 -7.65
CA GLY A 69 11.45 6.41 -8.73
C GLY A 69 11.07 6.85 -10.15
N LEU A 70 10.03 7.69 -10.29
CA LEU A 70 9.41 8.00 -11.58
C LEU A 70 9.11 9.50 -11.71
N ALA A 71 9.20 10.02 -12.93
CA ALA A 71 8.85 11.42 -13.18
C ALA A 71 7.33 11.66 -13.05
N ASP A 72 6.93 12.83 -12.55
CA ASP A 72 5.51 13.20 -12.45
C ASP A 72 4.79 13.14 -13.80
N SER A 73 5.48 13.48 -14.90
CA SER A 73 4.93 13.37 -16.24
C SER A 73 4.54 11.94 -16.63
N GLU A 74 5.15 10.94 -15.99
CA GLU A 74 4.85 9.53 -16.23
C GLU A 74 3.74 8.99 -15.35
N LEU A 75 3.69 9.44 -14.08
CA LEU A 75 2.68 9.03 -13.10
C LEU A 75 1.33 9.71 -13.32
N LEU A 76 1.36 10.96 -13.79
CA LEU A 76 0.17 11.80 -13.97
C LEU A 76 -0.39 11.74 -15.40
N ASP A 77 0.20 10.91 -16.27
CA ASP A 77 -0.34 10.63 -17.60
C ASP A 77 -1.54 9.68 -17.50
N VAL A 78 -2.75 10.27 -17.55
CA VAL A 78 -4.04 9.58 -17.40
C VAL A 78 -4.22 8.47 -18.44
N GLU A 79 -3.68 8.63 -19.65
CA GLU A 79 -3.83 7.65 -20.74
C GLU A 79 -3.13 6.32 -20.45
N ARG A 80 -2.17 6.30 -19.52
CA ARG A 80 -1.43 5.09 -19.13
C ARG A 80 -2.13 4.26 -18.07
N TRP A 81 -3.03 4.86 -17.28
CA TRP A 81 -3.69 4.19 -16.15
C TRP A 81 -4.47 2.93 -16.52
N PRO A 82 -5.18 2.85 -17.66
CA PRO A 82 -5.84 1.60 -18.08
C PRO A 82 -4.85 0.43 -18.25
N ILE A 83 -3.66 0.69 -18.80
CA ILE A 83 -2.63 -0.33 -19.03
C ILE A 83 -1.95 -0.71 -17.72
N ILE A 84 -1.64 0.27 -16.85
CA ILE A 84 -1.09 0.02 -15.50
C ILE A 84 -2.06 -0.82 -14.68
N LYS A 85 -3.35 -0.48 -14.69
CA LYS A 85 -4.40 -1.26 -14.02
C LYS A 85 -4.47 -2.70 -14.56
N SER A 86 -4.39 -2.87 -15.87
CA SER A 86 -4.39 -4.21 -16.48
C SER A 86 -3.16 -5.03 -16.05
N ALA A 87 -1.99 -4.40 -16.00
CA ALA A 87 -0.76 -5.05 -15.51
C ALA A 87 -0.84 -5.40 -14.01
N TYR A 88 -1.47 -4.54 -13.19
CA TYR A 88 -1.73 -4.83 -11.77
C TYR A 88 -2.66 -6.04 -11.60
N ILE A 89 -3.75 -6.10 -12.36
CA ILE A 89 -4.69 -7.24 -12.33
C ILE A 89 -3.96 -8.54 -12.70
N ALA A 90 -3.12 -8.51 -13.74
CA ALA A 90 -2.35 -9.69 -14.13
C ALA A 90 -1.36 -10.19 -13.06
N GLN A 91 -0.96 -9.33 -12.11
CA GLN A 91 -0.04 -9.69 -11.03
C GLN A 91 -0.74 -10.27 -9.79
N ILE A 92 -2.02 -9.96 -9.56
CA ILE A 92 -2.80 -10.50 -8.44
C ILE A 92 -3.40 -11.89 -8.73
N ASP A 93 -3.52 -12.26 -10.00
CA ASP A 93 -4.08 -13.56 -10.44
C ASP A 93 -3.02 -14.69 -10.54
N LEU A 94 -1.75 -14.41 -10.20
CA LEU A 94 -0.64 -15.36 -10.18
C LEU A 94 -0.49 -16.06 -8.83
#